data_AF-A0A410JY87-F1
#
_entry.id   AF-A0A410JY87-F1
#
_cell.length_a   1.000
_cell.length_b   1.000
_cell.length_c   1.000
_cell.angle_alpha   90.00
_cell.angle_beta   90.00
_cell.angle_gamma   90.00
#
_symmetry.space_group_name_H-M   'P 1'
#
loop_
_entity.id
_entity.type
_entity.pdbx_description
1 polymer ?
#
loop_
_entity_poly.entity_id
_entity_poly.type
_entity_poly.pdbx_seq_one_letter_code
_entity_poly.pdbx_strand_id
1 'polypeptide(L)' 'MIPKYCPYCGDQKLEELEPTEVAIDNMIWTIYHYECQFCGELFDRIIPEGELEWDSITPDDLDALIDDDDKPKGYPH' A
#
# COMPACT_ATOMS: atom_id res chain seq x y z
N MET A 1 1.49 0.41 -5.62
CA MET A 1 1.29 -0.66 -6.62
C MET A 1 -0.09 -0.50 -7.28
N ILE A 2 -0.16 -0.46 -8.62
CA ILE A 2 -1.44 -0.39 -9.37
C ILE A 2 -2.17 -1.74 -9.26
N PRO A 3 -3.50 -1.77 -9.03
CA PRO A 3 -4.26 -3.01 -8.95
C PRO A 3 -4.18 -3.81 -10.27
N LYS A 4 -3.88 -5.10 -10.17
CA LYS A 4 -3.74 -5.99 -11.33
C LYS A 4 -5.05 -6.70 -11.71
N TYR A 5 -6.00 -6.76 -10.79
CA TYR A 5 -7.24 -7.53 -10.94
C TYR A 5 -8.43 -6.72 -10.44
N CYS A 6 -9.57 -6.85 -11.12
CA CYS A 6 -10.84 -6.33 -10.64
C CYS A 6 -11.25 -7.07 -9.35
N PRO A 7 -11.54 -6.36 -8.24
CA PRO A 7 -11.93 -6.99 -6.99
C PRO A 7 -13.29 -7.70 -7.07
N TYR A 8 -14.10 -7.39 -8.08
CA TYR A 8 -15.45 -7.95 -8.24
C TYR A 8 -15.50 -9.21 -9.11
N CYS A 9 -14.82 -9.20 -10.27
CA CYS A 9 -14.89 -10.31 -11.23
C CYS A 9 -13.56 -11.07 -11.40
N GLY A 10 -12.45 -10.54 -10.87
CA GLY A 10 -11.12 -11.14 -11.00
C GLY A 10 -10.46 -10.96 -12.37
N ASP A 11 -11.08 -10.25 -13.31
CA ASP A 11 -10.49 -9.96 -14.62
C ASP A 11 -9.36 -8.92 -14.51
N GLN A 12 -8.46 -8.88 -15.49
CA GLN A 12 -7.30 -7.97 -15.53
C GLN A 12 -7.56 -6.73 -16.40
N LYS A 13 -8.67 -6.67 -17.13
CA LYS A 13 -9.03 -5.53 -17.97
C LYS A 13 -9.58 -4.38 -17.12
N LEU A 14 -8.66 -3.55 -16.66
CA LEU A 14 -8.93 -2.33 -15.90
C LEU A 14 -8.54 -1.10 -16.74
N GLU A 15 -9.42 -0.12 -16.78
CA GLU A 15 -9.15 1.23 -17.29
C GLU A 15 -8.94 2.16 -16.09
N GLU A 16 -7.84 2.92 -16.11
CA GLU A 16 -7.58 3.95 -15.11
C GLU A 16 -8.20 5.27 -15.58
N LEU A 17 -9.04 5.86 -14.73
CA LEU A 17 -9.70 7.14 -14.97
C LEU A 17 -8.90 8.27 -14.32
N GLU A 18 -9.27 9.52 -14.61
CA GLU A 18 -8.58 10.69 -14.05
C GLU A 18 -8.64 10.67 -12.51
N PRO A 19 -7.49 10.69 -11.81
CA PRO A 19 -7.45 10.66 -10.36
C PRO A 19 -7.94 11.98 -9.77
N THR A 20 -8.44 11.91 -8.54
CA THR A 20 -8.90 13.09 -7.78
C THR A 20 -8.00 13.32 -6.58
N GLU A 21 -7.55 14.56 -6.38
CA GLU A 21 -6.81 14.97 -5.19
C GLU A 21 -7.73 15.70 -4.21
N VAL A 22 -7.70 15.30 -2.94
CA VAL A 22 -8.48 15.94 -1.86
C VAL A 22 -7.59 16.26 -0.67
N ALA A 23 -7.73 17.48 -0.14
CA ALA A 23 -7.01 17.91 1.06
C ALA A 23 -7.87 17.68 2.30
N ILE A 24 -7.41 16.82 3.21
CA ILE A 24 -8.10 16.44 4.46
C ILE A 24 -7.10 16.58 5.61
N ASP A 25 -7.44 17.33 6.66
CA ASP A 25 -6.62 17.49 7.87
C ASP A 25 -5.13 17.81 7.58
N ASN A 26 -4.89 18.78 6.68
CA ASN A 26 -3.56 19.20 6.22
C ASN A 26 -2.75 18.11 5.48
N MET A 27 -3.37 17.03 5.04
CA MET A 27 -2.77 15.98 4.21
C MET A 27 -3.49 15.90 2.86
N ILE A 28 -2.74 15.74 1.77
CA ILE A 28 -3.34 15.51 0.44
C ILE A 28 -3.55 14.00 0.28
N TRP A 29 -4.73 13.61 -0.18
CA TRP A 29 -5.05 12.23 -0.51
C TRP A 29 -5.31 12.15 -2.00
N THR A 30 -4.64 11.22 -2.68
CA THR A 30 -4.88 10.92 -4.09
C THR A 30 -5.82 9.73 -4.19
N ILE A 31 -6.95 9.92 -4.84
CA ILE A 31 -7.94 8.89 -5.13
C ILE A 31 -7.75 8.48 -6.59
N TYR A 32 -7.33 7.24 -6.80
CA TYR A 32 -7.21 6.62 -8.11
C TYR A 32 -8.50 5.87 -8.43
N HIS A 33 -9.08 6.14 -9.59
CA HIS A 33 -10.35 5.58 -10.02
C HIS A 33 -10.12 4.53 -11.10
N TYR A 34 -10.77 3.38 -10.98
CA TYR A 34 -10.64 2.28 -11.92
C TYR A 34 -11.99 1.76 -12.38
N GLU A 35 -12.13 1.52 -13.68
CA GLU A 35 -13.28 0.85 -14.30
C GLU A 35 -12.88 -0.52 -14.84
N CYS A 36 -13.63 -1.56 -14.49
CA CYS A 36 -13.44 -2.86 -15.12
C CYS A 36 -14.15 -2.92 -16.47
N GLN A 37 -13.38 -3.05 -17.55
CA GLN A 37 -13.91 -3.17 -18.91
C GLN A 37 -14.61 -4.52 -19.20
N PHE A 38 -14.60 -5.45 -18.24
CA PHE A 38 -15.28 -6.74 -18.36
C PHE A 38 -16.65 -6.77 -17.67
N CYS A 39 -16.72 -6.39 -16.38
CA CYS A 39 -17.98 -6.37 -15.64
C CYS A 39 -18.64 -4.99 -15.54
N GLY A 40 -17.93 -3.92 -15.89
CA GLY A 40 -18.42 -2.53 -15.82
C GLY A 40 -18.38 -1.91 -14.42
N GLU A 41 -17.80 -2.61 -13.44
CA GLU A 41 -17.76 -2.10 -12.05
C GLU A 41 -16.67 -1.05 -11.87
N LEU A 42 -16.98 -0.03 -11.06
CA LEU A 42 -16.08 1.04 -10.66
C LEU A 42 -15.55 0.79 -9.24
N PHE A 43 -14.28 1.11 -9.00
CA PHE A 43 -13.70 1.11 -7.67
C PHE A 43 -12.55 2.10 -7.52
N ASP A 44 -12.31 2.49 -6.28
CA ASP A 44 -11.33 3.52 -5.93
C ASP A 44 -10.20 2.96 -5.07
N ARG A 45 -9.00 3.51 -5.26
CA ARG A 45 -7.84 3.28 -4.41
C ARG A 45 -7.37 4.61 -3.85
N ILE A 46 -7.38 4.72 -2.54
CA ILE A 46 -7.03 5.96 -1.82
C ILE A 46 -5.58 5.83 -1.33
N ILE A 47 -4.75 6.83 -1.64
CA ILE A 47 -3.38 6.93 -1.13
C ILE A 47 -3.24 8.27 -0.42
N PRO A 48 -3.18 8.29 0.92
CA PRO A 48 -2.82 9.49 1.66
C PRO A 48 -1.32 9.82 1.46
N GLU A 49 -0.99 11.10 1.29
CA GLU A 49 0.40 11.56 1.30
C GLU A 49 1.04 11.21 2.65
N GLY A 50 2.16 10.47 2.61
CA GLY A 50 2.92 10.06 3.81
C GLY A 50 2.87 8.55 4.14
N GLU A 51 1.97 7.75 3.56
CA GLU A 51 1.88 6.30 3.83
C GLU A 51 2.63 5.41 2.82
N LEU A 52 3.72 5.91 2.23
CA LEU A 52 4.61 5.10 1.38
C LEU A 52 5.73 4.39 2.17
N GLU A 53 5.83 4.62 3.48
CA GLU A 53 6.99 4.21 4.27
C GLU A 53 6.94 2.76 4.78
N TRP A 54 5.79 2.08 4.73
CA TRP A 54 5.67 0.71 5.23
C TRP A 54 5.95 -0.38 4.17
N ASP A 55 5.66 -0.11 2.89
CA ASP A 55 5.86 -1.08 1.79
C ASP A 55 7.31 -1.07 1.26
N SER A 56 8.11 -0.09 1.68
CA SER A 56 9.51 0.09 1.29
C SER A 56 10.51 -0.51 2.28
N ILE A 57 10.05 -1.03 3.42
CA ILE A 57 10.90 -1.71 4.40
C ILE A 57 11.26 -3.08 3.81
N THR A 58 12.48 -3.20 3.31
CA THR A 58 12.98 -4.51 2.90
C THR A 58 13.30 -5.34 4.14
N PRO A 59 13.35 -6.68 4.04
CA PRO A 59 13.80 -7.52 5.16
C PRO A 59 15.20 -7.12 5.69
N ASP A 60 16.02 -6.49 4.86
CA ASP A 60 17.36 -5.97 5.20
C ASP A 60 17.28 -4.74 6.12
N ASP A 61 16.28 -3.85 5.90
CA ASP A 61 16.02 -2.70 6.77
C ASP A 61 15.40 -3.12 8.12
N LEU A 62 14.68 -4.25 8.16
CA LEU A 62 14.12 -4.79 9.40
C LEU A 62 15.21 -5.37 10.32
N ASP A 63 16.26 -5.98 9.76
CA ASP A 63 17.41 -6.52 10.51
C ASP A 63 18.21 -5.40 11.19
N ALA A 64 18.27 -4.21 10.57
CA ALA A 64 18.92 -3.02 11.15
C ALA A 64 18.13 -2.35 12.28
N LEU A 65 16.82 -2.62 12.36
CA LEU A 65 15.93 -2.10 13.42
C LEU A 65 15.81 -3.08 14.62
N ILE A 66 16.30 -4.30 14.46
CA ILE A 66 16.50 -5.23 15.58
C ILE A 66 17.81 -4.81 16.26
N ASP A 67 17.70 -3.82 17.15
CA ASP A 67 18.76 -3.46 18.08
C ASP A 67 19.17 -4.71 18.89
N ASP A 68 20.46 -5.06 18.82
CA ASP A 68 21.16 -6.17 19.50
C ASP A 68 21.19 -5.98 21.03
N ASP A 69 20.09 -5.57 21.69
CA ASP A 69 20.04 -5.44 23.16
C ASP A 69 19.31 -6.58 23.88
N ASP A 70 18.66 -7.51 23.17
CA ASP A 70 18.17 -8.76 23.77
C ASP A 70 19.04 -9.97 23.38
N LYS A 71 20.33 -9.86 23.69
CA LYS A 71 21.15 -11.05 23.87
C LYS A 71 20.87 -11.58 25.29
N PRO A 72 20.14 -12.69 25.48
CA PRO A 72 20.03 -13.29 26.80
C PRO A 72 21.44 -13.68 27.25
N LYS A 73 21.99 -12.95 28.24
CA LYS A 73 23.21 -13.35 28.93
C LYS A 73 22.95 -14.73 29.50
N GLY A 74 23.62 -15.73 28.92
CA GLY A 74 23.47 -17.13 29.30
C GLY A 74 23.60 -17.31 30.80
N TYR A 75 22.68 -18.07 31.38
CA TYR A 75 22.83 -18.55 32.75
C TYR A 75 23.97 -19.59 32.77
N PRO A 76 24.99 -19.42 33.64
CA PRO A 76 25.96 -20.48 33.84
C PRO A 76 25.28 -21.70 34.47
N HIS A 77 25.62 -22.85 33.92
CA HIS A 77 25.13 -24.19 34.23
C HIS A 77 25.54 -24.69 35.63
#